data_AF-A0A7S1AJ29-F1
#
_entry.id   AF-A0A7S1AJ29-F1
#
_cell.length_a   1.000
_cell.length_b   1.000
_cell.length_c   1.000
_cell.angle_alpha   90.00
_cell.angle_beta   90.00
_cell.angle_gamma   90.00
#
_symmetry.space_group_name_H-M   'P 1'
#
loop_
_entity.id
_entity.type
_entity.pdbx_description
1 polymer ?
#
loop_
_entity_poly.entity_id
_entity_poly.type
_entity_poly.pdbx_seq_one_letter_code
_entity_poly.pdbx_strand_id
1 'polypeptide(L)'
;MYWLAIVAALYFGRGFIGKKLAPYVSGVSPQTLVVCGHSVSLACGLLFVLPVELLGLAPAKRFMFFMCLANSGMASAVSVTRVYGWPPVPSDMSFSALRSGAAFTQLAPYIQRVMMGPDFQSLFYSLIFIAAPPSLLVLPVLLRRSLWCLCIHCTSTNSENRLWLRFQPTWKKLRAPTVEAEVLQYNALAEILLGFWFVVNLFLPTRQIITLVLYWNYLKIRYQFEKTDKPFHSKAWQRLGAKVEPLLCMLPFLRTPLEWLKSWFQPKFGR
;
A
#
# COMPACT_ATOMS: atom_id res chain seq x y z
N MET A 1 3.33 -7.19 -21.99
CA MET A 1 3.36 -8.21 -20.91
C MET A 1 4.77 -8.43 -20.34
N TYR A 2 5.64 -7.41 -20.30
CA TYR A 2 7.02 -7.54 -19.82
C TYR A 2 7.16 -7.61 -18.29
N TRP A 3 6.17 -7.13 -17.54
CA TRP A 3 6.21 -7.15 -16.08
C TRP A 3 6.08 -8.57 -15.50
N LEU A 4 5.36 -9.48 -16.18
CA LEU A 4 5.30 -10.90 -15.80
C LEU A 4 6.65 -11.59 -15.98
N ALA A 5 7.45 -11.18 -16.97
CA ALA A 5 8.82 -11.67 -17.14
C ALA A 5 9.74 -11.21 -16.00
N ILE A 6 9.52 -10.00 -15.45
CA ILE A 6 10.25 -9.51 -14.26
C ILE A 6 9.86 -10.32 -13.03
N VAL A 7 8.57 -10.59 -12.81
CA VAL A 7 8.11 -11.42 -11.69
C VAL A 7 8.62 -12.86 -11.81
N ALA A 8 8.57 -13.44 -13.01
CA ALA A 8 9.15 -14.75 -13.29
C ALA A 8 10.66 -14.76 -13.08
N ALA A 9 11.40 -13.75 -13.58
CA ALA A 9 12.84 -13.64 -13.40
C ALA A 9 13.25 -13.47 -11.92
N LEU A 10 12.50 -12.69 -11.14
CA LEU A 10 12.72 -12.56 -9.70
C LEU A 10 12.44 -13.87 -8.96
N TYR A 11 11.43 -14.63 -9.39
CA TYR A 11 11.06 -15.89 -8.78
C TYR A 11 12.02 -17.04 -9.14
N PHE A 12 12.31 -17.24 -10.42
CA PHE A 12 13.26 -18.26 -10.90
C PHE A 12 14.70 -17.89 -10.56
N GLY A 13 15.03 -16.61 -10.56
CA GLY A 13 16.32 -16.08 -10.15
C GLY A 13 16.52 -15.99 -8.64
N ARG A 14 15.51 -16.30 -7.80
CA ARG A 14 15.58 -16.09 -6.33
C ARG A 14 16.78 -16.78 -5.68
N GLY A 15 17.18 -17.95 -6.16
CA GLY A 15 18.34 -18.68 -5.63
C GLY A 15 19.68 -18.03 -6.02
N PHE A 16 19.77 -17.50 -7.24
CA PHE A 16 20.95 -16.80 -7.73
C PHE A 16 21.08 -15.40 -7.11
N ILE A 17 19.97 -14.66 -7.05
CA ILE A 17 19.84 -13.36 -6.39
C ILE A 17 20.14 -13.51 -4.91
N GLY A 18 19.56 -14.53 -4.25
CA GLY A 18 19.81 -14.86 -2.85
C GLY A 18 21.28 -15.16 -2.58
N LYS A 19 21.95 -15.95 -3.42
CA LYS A 19 23.39 -16.24 -3.29
C LYS A 19 24.28 -15.01 -3.51
N LYS A 20 23.93 -14.13 -4.46
CA LYS A 20 24.69 -12.89 -4.72
C LYS A 20 24.46 -11.81 -3.66
N LEU A 21 23.24 -11.71 -3.12
CA LEU A 21 22.91 -10.75 -2.06
C LEU A 21 23.27 -11.27 -0.67
N ALA A 22 23.38 -12.58 -0.48
CA ALA A 22 23.74 -13.21 0.79
C ALA A 22 24.95 -12.55 1.47
N PRO A 23 26.11 -12.31 0.81
CA PRO A 23 27.25 -11.69 1.49
C PRO A 23 27.03 -10.22 1.89
N TYR A 24 26.13 -9.51 1.22
CA TYR A 24 25.82 -8.11 1.53
C TYR A 24 24.72 -7.97 2.59
N VAL A 25 23.91 -9.01 2.78
CA VAL A 25 22.77 -9.04 3.70
C VAL A 25 23.04 -9.92 4.92
N SER A 26 24.06 -10.78 4.88
CA SER A 26 24.50 -11.62 5.99
C SER A 26 25.01 -10.75 7.13
N GLY A 27 24.19 -10.59 8.16
CA GLY A 27 24.49 -9.78 9.35
C GLY A 27 23.50 -8.64 9.59
N VAL A 28 22.68 -8.27 8.61
CA VAL A 28 21.65 -7.24 8.78
C VAL A 28 20.37 -7.87 9.31
N SER A 29 19.88 -7.40 10.45
CA SER A 29 18.60 -7.88 10.99
C SER A 29 17.45 -7.54 10.01
N PRO A 30 16.45 -8.43 9.84
CA PRO A 30 15.29 -8.13 9.00
C PRO A 30 14.57 -6.82 9.41
N GLN A 31 14.62 -6.49 10.70
CA GLN A 31 14.06 -5.24 11.22
C GLN A 31 14.81 -4.02 10.70
N THR A 32 16.14 -4.07 10.67
CA THR A 32 16.98 -3.01 10.12
C THR A 32 16.70 -2.80 8.63
N LEU A 33 16.48 -3.87 7.87
CA LEU A 33 16.09 -3.78 6.45
C LEU A 33 14.74 -3.09 6.27
N VAL A 34 13.73 -3.44 7.09
CA VAL A 34 12.41 -2.80 7.05
C VAL A 34 12.52 -1.31 7.36
N VAL A 35 13.28 -0.94 8.40
CA VAL A 35 13.51 0.46 8.78
C VAL A 35 14.25 1.21 7.68
N CYS A 36 15.31 0.63 7.11
CA CYS A 36 16.05 1.22 6.01
C CYS A 36 15.15 1.47 4.78
N GLY A 37 14.35 0.47 4.39
CA GLY A 37 13.41 0.61 3.28
C GLY A 37 12.37 1.70 3.51
N HIS A 38 11.81 1.81 4.73
CA HIS A 38 10.89 2.91 5.05
C HIS A 38 11.59 4.28 5.14
N SER A 39 12.86 4.35 5.58
CA SER A 39 13.66 5.59 5.56
C SER A 39 13.88 6.07 4.13
N VAL A 40 14.32 5.19 3.23
CA VAL A 40 14.52 5.50 1.81
C VAL A 40 13.20 5.87 1.16
N SER A 41 12.12 5.13 1.44
CA SER A 41 10.78 5.44 0.93
C SER A 41 10.33 6.84 1.34
N LEU A 42 10.49 7.20 2.62
CA LEU A 42 10.12 8.51 3.14
C LEU A 42 10.96 9.63 2.48
N ALA A 43 12.28 9.45 2.38
CA ALA A 43 13.17 10.41 1.75
C ALA A 43 12.83 10.64 0.26
N CYS A 44 12.69 9.56 -0.52
CA CYS A 44 12.33 9.64 -1.92
C CYS A 44 10.95 10.26 -2.14
N GLY A 45 9.97 9.93 -1.29
CA GLY A 45 8.64 10.52 -1.38
C GLY A 45 8.63 12.03 -1.07
N LEU A 46 9.41 12.48 -0.08
CA LEU A 46 9.57 13.91 0.20
C LEU A 46 10.25 14.63 -0.96
N LEU A 47 11.31 14.04 -1.53
CA LEU A 47 11.99 14.59 -2.71
C LEU A 47 11.07 14.66 -3.94
N PHE A 48 10.15 13.71 -4.11
CA PHE A 48 9.16 13.75 -5.20
C PHE A 48 8.19 14.92 -5.09
N VAL A 49 7.84 15.35 -3.88
CA VAL A 49 6.93 16.48 -3.65
C VAL A 49 7.59 17.81 -4.04
N LEU A 50 8.91 17.90 -4.01
CA LEU A 50 9.63 19.11 -4.41
C LEU A 50 9.43 19.40 -5.90
N PRO A 51 9.27 20.67 -6.31
CA PRO A 51 9.07 21.07 -7.70
C PRO A 51 10.39 21.04 -8.50
N VAL A 52 11.12 19.92 -8.46
CA VAL A 52 12.39 19.72 -9.18
C VAL A 52 12.23 19.76 -10.71
N GLU A 53 11.00 19.71 -11.21
CA GLU A 53 10.67 19.94 -12.62
C GLU A 53 11.07 21.34 -13.09
N LEU A 54 11.07 22.34 -12.19
CA LEU A 54 11.53 23.70 -12.49
C LEU A 54 13.04 23.75 -12.81
N LEU A 55 13.78 22.71 -12.44
CA LEU A 55 15.21 22.56 -12.70
C LEU A 55 15.50 21.62 -13.88
N GLY A 56 14.48 21.18 -14.63
CA GLY A 56 14.62 20.23 -15.74
C GLY A 56 14.84 18.77 -15.29
N LEU A 57 14.69 18.45 -14.00
CA LEU A 57 14.96 17.13 -13.43
C LEU A 57 13.74 16.20 -13.42
N ALA A 58 12.89 16.27 -14.45
CA ALA A 58 11.69 15.43 -14.55
C ALA A 58 11.97 13.91 -14.50
N PRO A 59 13.03 13.38 -15.15
CA PRO A 59 13.38 11.95 -15.02
C PRO A 59 13.74 11.56 -13.59
N ALA A 60 14.46 12.43 -12.87
CA ALA A 60 14.83 12.20 -11.48
C ALA A 60 13.59 12.13 -10.58
N LYS A 61 12.60 13.01 -10.80
CA LYS A 61 11.32 12.96 -10.07
C LYS A 61 10.62 11.61 -10.26
N ARG A 62 10.50 11.13 -11.50
CA ARG A 62 9.91 9.80 -11.77
C ARG A 62 10.69 8.67 -11.10
N PHE A 63 12.01 8.74 -11.12
CA PHE A 63 12.87 7.79 -10.40
C PHE A 63 12.64 7.82 -8.89
N MET A 64 12.53 8.99 -8.27
CA MET A 64 12.23 9.12 -6.84
C MET A 64 10.87 8.50 -6.47
N PHE A 65 9.84 8.70 -7.29
CA PHE A 65 8.54 8.05 -7.08
C PHE A 65 8.65 6.52 -7.14
N PHE A 66 9.34 6.00 -8.15
CA PHE A 66 9.57 4.57 -8.30
C PHE A 66 10.34 4.00 -7.10
N MET A 67 11.42 4.66 -6.68
CA MET A 67 12.20 4.27 -5.52
C MET A 67 11.38 4.32 -4.23
N CYS A 68 10.50 5.32 -4.07
CA CYS A 68 9.58 5.39 -2.94
C CYS A 68 8.69 4.14 -2.86
N LEU A 69 8.10 3.74 -3.97
CA LEU A 69 7.23 2.56 -4.07
C LEU A 69 7.99 1.24 -3.91
N ALA A 70 9.11 1.08 -4.63
CA ALA A 70 9.92 -0.13 -4.61
C ALA A 70 10.44 -0.42 -3.20
N ASN A 71 10.97 0.59 -2.49
CA ASN A 71 11.48 0.42 -1.14
C ASN A 71 10.34 0.15 -0.12
N SER A 72 9.19 0.82 -0.26
CA SER A 72 8.03 0.52 0.59
C SER A 72 7.50 -0.89 0.37
N GLY A 73 7.42 -1.33 -0.89
CA GLY A 73 7.04 -2.68 -1.27
C GLY A 73 8.02 -3.71 -0.72
N MET A 74 9.32 -3.52 -0.91
CA MET A 74 10.37 -4.40 -0.37
C MET A 74 10.32 -4.48 1.16
N ALA A 75 10.24 -3.34 1.86
CA ALA A 75 10.12 -3.31 3.32
C ALA A 75 8.87 -4.08 3.78
N SER A 76 7.74 -3.89 3.09
CA SER A 76 6.50 -4.60 3.38
C SER A 76 6.62 -6.10 3.11
N ALA A 77 7.30 -6.51 2.03
CA ALA A 77 7.56 -7.91 1.71
C ALA A 77 8.44 -8.58 2.77
N VAL A 78 9.53 -7.93 3.20
CA VAL A 78 10.37 -8.41 4.29
C VAL A 78 9.57 -8.56 5.58
N SER A 79 8.74 -7.57 5.92
CA SER A 79 7.87 -7.63 7.09
C SER A 79 6.88 -8.78 7.03
N VAL A 80 6.22 -8.99 5.87
CA VAL A 80 5.33 -10.14 5.64
C VAL A 80 6.08 -11.46 5.85
N THR A 81 7.26 -11.62 5.24
CA THR A 81 8.03 -12.87 5.40
C THR A 81 8.51 -13.10 6.83
N ARG A 82 8.78 -12.03 7.58
CA ARG A 82 9.15 -12.10 9.01
C ARG A 82 7.98 -12.56 9.87
N VAL A 83 6.77 -12.04 9.62
CA VAL A 83 5.59 -12.31 10.44
C VAL A 83 4.92 -13.65 10.08
N TYR A 84 4.85 -13.97 8.79
CA TYR A 84 4.08 -15.11 8.29
C TYR A 84 4.95 -16.25 7.74
N GLY A 85 6.27 -16.08 7.68
CA GLY A 85 7.19 -17.02 7.03
C GLY A 85 7.18 -16.92 5.51
N TRP A 86 7.99 -17.74 4.86
CA TRP A 86 8.02 -17.84 3.40
C TRP A 86 6.76 -18.52 2.85
N PRO A 87 6.25 -18.10 1.68
CA PRO A 87 5.16 -18.80 1.02
C PRO A 87 5.55 -20.26 0.73
N PRO A 88 4.60 -21.21 0.83
CA PRO A 88 4.84 -22.59 0.43
C PRO A 88 5.21 -22.62 -1.05
N VAL A 89 6.22 -23.41 -1.42
CA VAL A 89 6.60 -23.61 -2.81
C VAL A 89 5.68 -24.69 -3.37
N PRO A 90 4.90 -24.41 -4.44
CA PRO A 90 4.06 -25.43 -5.04
C PRO A 90 4.89 -26.63 -5.50
N SER A 91 4.38 -27.85 -5.27
CA SER A 91 5.06 -29.10 -5.65
C SER A 91 5.21 -29.27 -7.16
N ASP A 92 4.28 -28.73 -7.94
CA ASP A 92 4.35 -28.66 -9.39
C ASP A 92 4.09 -27.23 -9.88
N MET A 93 5.03 -26.72 -10.67
CA MET A 93 4.95 -25.41 -11.35
C MET A 93 5.00 -25.56 -12.87
N SER A 94 4.68 -26.76 -13.39
CA SER A 94 4.47 -26.97 -14.81
C SER A 94 3.44 -25.97 -15.36
N PHE A 95 3.58 -25.60 -16.63
CA PHE A 95 2.60 -24.71 -17.28
C PHE A 95 1.19 -25.31 -17.23
N SER A 96 1.07 -26.64 -17.24
CA SER A 96 -0.18 -27.37 -17.04
C SER A 96 -0.77 -27.13 -15.65
N ALA A 97 0.05 -27.22 -14.58
CA ALA A 97 -0.37 -26.97 -13.21
C ALA A 97 -0.71 -25.49 -12.93
N LEU A 98 -0.04 -24.55 -13.59
CA LEU A 98 -0.41 -23.13 -13.55
C LEU A 98 -1.73 -22.87 -14.27
N ARG A 99 -1.95 -23.49 -15.43
CA ARG A 99 -3.19 -23.35 -16.20
C ARG A 99 -4.38 -24.00 -15.50
N SER A 100 -4.18 -25.12 -14.81
CA SER A 100 -5.23 -25.80 -14.04
C SER A 100 -5.53 -25.13 -12.69
N GLY A 101 -4.72 -24.15 -12.28
CA GLY A 101 -4.87 -23.47 -10.99
C GLY A 101 -4.33 -24.27 -9.80
N ALA A 102 -3.77 -25.46 -10.00
CA ALA A 102 -3.28 -26.33 -8.93
C ALA A 102 -2.18 -25.66 -8.08
N ALA A 103 -1.28 -24.89 -8.71
CA ALA A 103 -0.28 -24.11 -7.99
C ALA A 103 -0.91 -23.01 -7.11
N PHE A 104 -1.99 -22.37 -7.60
CA PHE A 104 -2.71 -21.35 -6.84
C PHE A 104 -3.50 -21.94 -5.66
N THR A 105 -4.04 -23.15 -5.79
CA THR A 105 -4.74 -23.82 -4.67
C THR A 105 -3.80 -24.12 -3.50
N GLN A 106 -2.54 -24.44 -3.75
CA GLN A 106 -1.54 -24.65 -2.68
C GLN A 106 -1.12 -23.34 -2.00
N LEU A 107 -1.09 -22.23 -2.76
CA LEU A 107 -0.75 -20.90 -2.24
C LEU A 107 -1.93 -20.19 -1.57
N ALA A 108 -3.17 -20.52 -1.94
CA ALA A 108 -4.37 -19.81 -1.52
C ALA A 108 -4.50 -19.69 0.02
N PRO A 109 -4.29 -20.73 0.84
CA PRO A 109 -4.39 -20.61 2.30
C PRO A 109 -3.35 -19.64 2.88
N TYR A 110 -2.12 -19.67 2.35
CA TYR A 110 -1.06 -18.73 2.75
C TYR A 110 -1.44 -17.29 2.38
N ILE A 111 -1.86 -17.07 1.13
CA ILE A 111 -2.28 -15.75 0.65
C ILE A 111 -3.45 -15.23 1.50
N GLN A 112 -4.48 -16.03 1.75
CA GLN A 112 -5.62 -15.64 2.59
C GLN A 112 -5.20 -15.21 3.99
N ARG A 113 -4.26 -15.94 4.62
CA ARG A 113 -3.74 -15.58 5.95
C ARG A 113 -2.98 -14.26 5.92
N VAL A 114 -2.14 -14.06 4.90
CA VAL A 114 -1.27 -12.88 4.77
C VAL A 114 -2.05 -11.64 4.33
N MET A 115 -3.08 -11.79 3.51
CA MET A 115 -3.95 -10.71 3.03
C MET A 115 -4.62 -9.90 4.14
N MET A 116 -4.79 -10.54 5.31
CA MET A 116 -5.37 -9.91 6.50
C MET A 116 -4.35 -9.02 7.25
N GLY A 117 -3.07 -9.07 6.89
CA GLY A 117 -2.02 -8.28 7.53
C GLY A 117 -1.90 -6.87 6.93
N PRO A 118 -1.65 -5.83 7.76
CA PRO A 118 -1.44 -4.47 7.27
C PRO A 118 -0.20 -4.36 6.37
N ASP A 119 0.79 -5.24 6.55
CA ASP A 119 2.01 -5.27 5.75
C ASP A 119 1.75 -5.76 4.33
N PHE A 120 0.89 -6.78 4.18
CA PHE A 120 0.49 -7.24 2.85
C PHE A 120 -0.32 -6.19 2.11
N GLN A 121 -1.23 -5.49 2.80
CA GLN A 121 -2.00 -4.42 2.18
C GLN A 121 -1.08 -3.30 1.65
N SER A 122 -0.04 -2.94 2.40
CA SER A 122 0.98 -1.97 1.95
C SER A 122 1.82 -2.48 0.78
N LEU A 123 2.20 -3.76 0.81
CA LEU A 123 2.87 -4.41 -0.32
C LEU A 123 1.99 -4.35 -1.57
N PHE A 124 0.72 -4.75 -1.45
CA PHE A 124 -0.22 -4.76 -2.56
C PHE A 124 -0.47 -3.35 -3.09
N TYR A 125 -0.63 -2.36 -2.21
CA TYR A 125 -0.72 -0.95 -2.59
C TYR A 125 0.52 -0.50 -3.40
N SER A 126 1.72 -0.83 -2.94
CA SER A 126 2.96 -0.47 -3.65
C SER A 126 3.05 -1.14 -5.02
N LEU A 127 2.63 -2.40 -5.15
CA LEU A 127 2.60 -3.14 -6.41
C LEU A 127 1.58 -2.59 -7.41
N ILE A 128 0.42 -2.10 -6.95
CA ILE A 128 -0.56 -1.46 -7.82
C ILE A 128 0.06 -0.23 -8.49
N PHE A 129 0.81 0.57 -7.74
CA PHE A 129 1.32 1.85 -8.22
C PHE A 129 2.71 1.79 -8.84
N ILE A 130 3.46 0.70 -8.67
CA ILE A 130 4.81 0.57 -9.28
C ILE A 130 4.77 0.61 -10.82
N ALA A 131 3.66 0.12 -11.39
CA ALA A 131 3.42 0.13 -12.84
C ALA A 131 2.54 1.31 -13.28
N ALA A 132 2.02 2.11 -12.34
CA ALA A 132 1.17 3.25 -12.65
C ALA A 132 2.01 4.52 -12.91
N PRO A 133 1.51 5.47 -13.71
CA PRO A 133 2.04 6.83 -13.78
C PRO A 133 2.18 7.45 -12.38
N PRO A 134 3.25 8.24 -12.15
CA PRO A 134 3.49 8.86 -10.86
C PRO A 134 2.38 9.83 -10.48
N SER A 135 1.90 9.73 -9.24
CA SER A 135 0.79 10.53 -8.74
C SER A 135 1.06 11.00 -7.31
N LEU A 136 0.90 12.31 -7.08
CA LEU A 136 1.03 12.91 -5.75
C LEU A 136 -0.02 12.35 -4.77
N LEU A 137 -1.20 11.94 -5.26
CA LEU A 137 -2.28 11.43 -4.43
C LEU A 137 -1.98 10.06 -3.80
N VAL A 138 -0.99 9.35 -4.33
CA VAL A 138 -0.55 8.04 -3.82
C VAL A 138 0.37 8.20 -2.59
N LEU A 139 1.10 9.32 -2.50
CA LEU A 139 2.12 9.51 -1.48
C LEU A 139 1.60 9.62 -0.05
N PRO A 140 0.52 10.35 0.27
CA PRO A 140 0.07 10.53 1.66
C PRO A 140 -0.12 9.19 2.40
N VAL A 141 -0.70 8.19 1.73
CA VAL A 141 -0.95 6.86 2.31
C VAL A 141 0.38 6.12 2.60
N LEU A 142 1.32 6.17 1.65
CA LEU A 142 2.65 5.52 1.78
C LEU A 142 3.55 6.21 2.79
N LEU A 143 3.63 7.54 2.75
CA LEU A 143 4.53 8.31 3.60
C LEU A 143 4.05 8.30 5.04
N ARG A 144 2.74 8.36 5.29
CA ARG A 144 2.20 8.15 6.64
C ARG A 144 2.65 6.81 7.21
N ARG A 145 2.59 5.74 6.41
CA ARG A 145 3.04 4.41 6.85
C ARG A 145 4.52 4.37 7.15
N SER A 146 5.34 4.84 6.21
CA SER A 146 6.80 4.85 6.37
C SER A 146 7.21 5.66 7.59
N LEU A 147 6.61 6.85 7.79
CA LEU A 147 6.81 7.65 8.99
C LEU A 147 6.42 6.89 10.26
N TRP A 148 5.26 6.23 10.29
CA TRP A 148 4.80 5.46 11.45
C TRP A 148 5.78 4.34 11.84
N CYS A 149 6.27 3.59 10.85
CA CYS A 149 7.25 2.52 11.08
C CYS A 149 8.56 3.07 11.65
N LEU A 150 9.07 4.18 11.11
CA LEU A 150 10.29 4.81 11.60
C LEU A 150 10.13 5.34 13.01
N CYS A 151 9.04 6.04 13.32
CA CYS A 151 8.81 6.59 14.64
C CYS A 151 8.62 5.51 15.72
N ILE A 152 7.92 4.41 15.41
CA ILE A 152 7.82 3.25 16.30
C ILE A 152 9.21 2.68 16.57
N HIS A 153 10.01 2.51 15.52
CA HIS A 153 11.37 2.01 15.69
C HIS A 153 12.22 2.92 16.57
N CYS A 154 12.30 4.23 16.27
CA CYS A 154 13.05 5.19 17.07
C CYS A 154 12.59 5.27 18.52
N THR A 155 11.29 5.07 18.79
CA THR A 155 10.75 4.97 20.15
C THR A 155 11.24 3.70 20.85
N SER A 156 11.14 2.55 20.16
CA SER A 156 11.54 1.26 20.74
C SER A 156 13.03 1.14 21.05
N THR A 157 13.88 1.79 20.25
CA THR A 157 15.34 1.76 20.44
C THR A 157 15.87 2.91 21.29
N ASN A 158 14.99 3.77 21.83
CA ASN A 158 15.37 5.01 22.51
C ASN A 158 16.43 5.80 21.72
N SER A 159 16.15 6.06 20.43
CA SER A 159 17.11 6.74 19.56
C SER A 159 17.52 8.10 20.13
N GLU A 160 18.81 8.40 20.12
CA GLU A 160 19.35 9.70 20.58
C GLU A 160 19.63 10.65 19.40
N ASN A 161 19.21 10.29 18.19
CA ASN A 161 19.44 11.10 17.01
C ASN A 161 18.76 12.49 17.17
N ARG A 162 19.50 13.56 16.89
CA ARG A 162 19.03 14.95 16.94
C ARG A 162 17.71 15.19 16.20
N LEU A 163 17.52 14.59 15.02
CA LEU A 163 16.28 14.72 14.25
C LEU A 163 15.10 14.05 14.96
N TRP A 164 15.34 12.87 15.54
CA TRP A 164 14.33 12.18 16.32
C TRP A 164 13.97 12.94 17.59
N LEU A 165 14.94 13.43 18.37
CA LEU A 165 14.68 14.20 19.59
C LEU A 165 13.84 15.45 19.31
N ARG A 166 14.07 16.11 18.16
CA ARG A 166 13.24 17.24 17.70
C ARG A 166 11.82 16.83 17.33
N PHE A 167 11.64 15.65 16.72
CA PHE A 167 10.33 15.17 16.28
C PHE A 167 9.55 14.42 17.37
N GLN A 168 10.23 13.88 18.38
CA GLN A 168 9.67 13.12 19.49
C GLN A 168 8.47 13.78 20.18
N PRO A 169 8.44 15.10 20.49
CA PRO A 169 7.25 15.72 21.07
C PRO A 169 6.04 15.68 20.13
N THR A 170 6.25 15.86 18.82
CA THR A 170 5.19 15.74 17.80
C THR A 170 4.70 14.30 17.68
N TRP A 171 5.61 13.32 17.70
CA TRP A 171 5.23 11.91 17.72
C TRP A 171 4.38 11.55 18.95
N LYS A 172 4.74 12.03 20.14
CA LYS A 172 3.95 11.82 21.36
C LYS A 172 2.53 12.38 21.22
N LYS A 173 2.36 13.56 20.61
CA LYS A 173 1.05 14.14 20.31
C LYS A 173 0.27 13.29 19.29
N LEU A 174 0.92 12.85 18.22
CA LEU A 174 0.30 12.00 17.19
C LEU A 174 -0.09 10.61 17.71
N ARG A 175 0.60 10.11 18.75
CA ARG A 175 0.31 8.83 19.40
C ARG A 175 -0.71 8.93 20.53
N ALA A 176 -1.19 10.13 20.85
CA ALA A 176 -2.33 10.28 21.75
C ALA A 176 -3.56 9.57 21.13
N PRO A 177 -4.33 8.76 21.89
CA PRO A 177 -5.39 7.92 21.33
C PRO A 177 -6.43 8.67 20.48
N THR A 178 -6.77 9.90 20.87
CA THR A 178 -7.71 10.76 20.15
C THR A 178 -7.15 11.20 18.80
N VAL A 179 -5.92 11.70 18.78
CA VAL A 179 -5.25 12.17 17.55
C VAL A 179 -4.92 11.00 16.62
N GLU A 180 -4.49 9.86 17.17
CA GLU A 180 -4.23 8.66 16.38
C GLU A 180 -5.49 8.20 15.63
N ALA A 181 -6.64 8.16 16.31
CA ALA A 181 -7.90 7.80 15.69
C ALA A 181 -8.29 8.77 14.56
N GLU A 182 -8.00 10.07 14.70
CA GLU A 182 -8.22 11.06 13.64
C GLU A 182 -7.28 10.84 12.46
N VAL A 183 -5.99 10.61 12.70
CA VAL A 183 -5.00 10.32 11.64
C VAL A 183 -5.40 9.10 10.82
N LEU A 184 -5.86 8.04 11.48
CA LEU A 184 -6.36 6.83 10.81
C LEU A 184 -7.62 7.11 9.98
N GLN A 185 -8.54 7.94 10.47
CA GLN A 185 -9.71 8.37 9.71
C GLN A 185 -9.34 9.21 8.47
N TYR A 186 -8.40 10.15 8.60
CA TYR A 186 -7.93 10.94 7.46
C TYR A 186 -7.21 10.07 6.42
N ASN A 187 -6.45 9.08 6.87
CA ASN A 187 -5.83 8.10 5.98
C ASN A 187 -6.89 7.28 5.21
N ALA A 188 -7.94 6.80 5.90
CA ALA A 188 -9.05 6.11 5.26
C ALA A 188 -9.80 7.01 4.25
N LEU A 189 -10.01 8.29 4.58
CA LEU A 189 -10.57 9.28 3.65
C LEU A 189 -9.68 9.47 2.42
N ALA A 190 -8.36 9.61 2.60
CA ALA A 190 -7.41 9.76 1.51
C ALA A 190 -7.45 8.57 0.54
N GLU A 191 -7.57 7.35 1.06
CA GLU A 191 -7.71 6.13 0.25
C GLU A 191 -9.03 6.10 -0.54
N ILE A 192 -10.15 6.45 0.11
CA ILE A 192 -11.44 6.53 -0.58
C ILE A 192 -11.41 7.59 -1.69
N LEU A 193 -10.88 8.79 -1.41
CA LEU A 193 -10.73 9.87 -2.39
C LEU A 193 -9.82 9.47 -3.55
N LEU A 194 -8.75 8.73 -3.29
CA LEU A 194 -7.88 8.18 -4.33
C LEU A 194 -8.65 7.19 -5.23
N GLY A 195 -9.58 6.41 -4.66
CA GLY A 195 -10.47 5.53 -5.43
C GLY A 195 -11.37 6.31 -6.38
N PHE A 196 -12.02 7.36 -5.88
CA PHE A 196 -12.82 8.26 -6.70
C PHE A 196 -12.00 8.98 -7.77
N TRP A 197 -10.78 9.40 -7.46
CA TRP A 197 -9.87 9.98 -8.44
C TRP A 197 -9.62 9.04 -9.62
N PHE A 198 -9.45 7.73 -9.38
CA PHE A 198 -9.31 6.77 -10.48
C PHE A 198 -10.59 6.57 -11.29
N VAL A 199 -11.77 6.70 -10.67
CA VAL A 199 -13.04 6.69 -11.41
C VAL A 199 -13.12 7.90 -12.34
N VAL A 200 -12.75 9.10 -11.85
CA VAL A 200 -12.68 10.30 -12.69
C VAL A 200 -11.67 10.13 -13.82
N ASN A 201 -10.51 9.52 -13.55
CA ASN A 201 -9.50 9.25 -14.59
C ASN A 201 -9.98 8.31 -15.71
N LEU A 202 -11.08 7.57 -15.55
CA LEU A 202 -11.64 6.79 -16.66
C LEU A 202 -12.14 7.65 -17.81
N PHE A 203 -12.59 8.86 -17.51
CA PHE A 203 -13.10 9.82 -18.49
C PHE A 203 -11.98 10.66 -19.12
N LEU A 204 -10.75 10.55 -18.60
CA LEU A 204 -9.58 11.23 -19.15
C LEU A 204 -8.82 10.33 -20.15
N PRO A 205 -8.06 10.91 -21.09
CA PRO A 205 -7.20 10.15 -22.01
C PRO A 205 -6.17 9.28 -21.30
N THR A 206 -5.80 9.64 -20.07
CA THR A 206 -4.86 8.91 -19.19
C THR A 206 -5.54 7.80 -18.39
N ARG A 207 -6.57 7.15 -18.95
CA ARG A 207 -7.35 6.11 -18.28
C ARG A 207 -6.48 4.91 -17.88
N GLN A 208 -6.64 4.48 -16.63
CA GLN A 208 -5.91 3.36 -16.04
C GLN A 208 -6.87 2.31 -15.49
N ILE A 209 -7.53 1.59 -16.40
CA ILE A 209 -8.59 0.62 -16.06
C ILE A 209 -8.06 -0.47 -15.13
N ILE A 210 -6.87 -1.02 -15.42
CA ILE A 210 -6.27 -2.08 -14.59
C ILE A 210 -5.95 -1.56 -13.18
N THR A 211 -5.31 -0.38 -13.07
CA THR A 211 -5.02 0.25 -11.77
C THR A 211 -6.30 0.49 -10.97
N LEU A 212 -7.36 0.98 -11.61
CA LEU A 212 -8.67 1.20 -10.98
C LEU A 212 -9.25 -0.10 -10.42
N VAL A 213 -9.29 -1.17 -11.22
CA VAL A 213 -9.85 -2.47 -10.80
C VAL A 213 -9.04 -3.06 -9.65
N LEU A 214 -7.71 -3.03 -9.74
CA LEU A 214 -6.84 -3.50 -8.66
C LEU A 214 -6.99 -2.67 -7.40
N TYR A 215 -7.11 -1.34 -7.53
CA TYR A 215 -7.26 -0.42 -6.40
C TYR A 215 -8.61 -0.57 -5.69
N TRP A 216 -9.70 -0.75 -6.44
CA TRP A 216 -11.01 -1.02 -5.82
C TRP A 216 -11.06 -2.39 -5.13
N ASN A 217 -10.39 -3.41 -5.68
CA ASN A 217 -10.22 -4.68 -5.00
C ASN A 217 -9.40 -4.53 -3.71
N TYR A 218 -8.33 -3.73 -3.74
CA TYR A 218 -7.56 -3.36 -2.55
C TYR A 218 -8.45 -2.70 -1.48
N LEU A 219 -9.23 -1.68 -1.86
CA LEU A 219 -10.15 -0.99 -0.94
C LEU A 219 -11.19 -1.96 -0.35
N LYS A 220 -11.71 -2.89 -1.17
CA LYS A 220 -12.64 -3.92 -0.71
C LYS A 220 -12.02 -4.81 0.36
N ILE A 221 -10.82 -5.35 0.11
CA ILE A 221 -10.09 -6.19 1.09
C ILE A 221 -9.87 -5.42 2.39
N ARG A 222 -9.50 -4.14 2.29
CA ARG A 222 -9.24 -3.30 3.45
C ARG A 222 -10.51 -2.99 4.25
N TYR A 223 -11.64 -2.79 3.58
CA TYR A 223 -12.94 -2.54 4.21
C TYR A 223 -13.51 -3.79 4.92
N GLN A 224 -13.25 -4.98 4.37
CA GLN A 224 -13.68 -6.25 4.95
C GLN A 224 -12.88 -6.63 6.20
N PHE A 225 -11.81 -5.91 6.53
CA PHE A 225 -10.98 -6.18 7.69
C PHE A 225 -11.61 -5.63 8.99
N GLU A 226 -12.24 -6.51 9.77
CA GLU A 226 -13.15 -6.13 10.85
C GLU A 226 -12.51 -5.55 12.12
N LYS A 227 -11.26 -5.90 12.43
CA LYS A 227 -10.70 -5.64 13.77
C LYS A 227 -10.01 -4.29 13.94
N THR A 228 -9.56 -3.64 12.86
CA THR A 228 -8.75 -2.41 12.98
C THR A 228 -9.22 -1.32 12.04
N ASP A 229 -9.54 -1.63 10.79
CA ASP A 229 -9.76 -0.60 9.76
C ASP A 229 -11.24 -0.32 9.50
N LYS A 230 -12.13 -1.30 9.64
CA LYS A 230 -13.60 -1.16 9.47
C LYS A 230 -14.22 0.05 10.20
N PRO A 231 -13.96 0.32 11.50
CA PRO A 231 -14.58 1.46 12.17
C PRO A 231 -14.09 2.80 11.61
N PHE A 232 -12.84 2.90 11.17
CA PHE A 232 -12.29 4.12 10.60
C PHE A 232 -12.79 4.37 9.18
N HIS A 233 -12.81 3.34 8.32
CA HIS A 233 -13.38 3.45 6.98
C HIS A 233 -14.88 3.71 7.02
N SER A 234 -15.64 3.09 7.93
CA SER A 234 -17.07 3.37 8.10
C SER A 234 -17.31 4.84 8.47
N LYS A 235 -16.56 5.39 9.42
CA LYS A 235 -16.61 6.82 9.78
C LYS A 235 -16.21 7.73 8.61
N ALA A 236 -15.20 7.33 7.83
CA ALA A 236 -14.77 8.05 6.63
C ALA A 236 -15.88 8.10 5.57
N TRP A 237 -16.54 6.97 5.30
CA TRP A 237 -17.69 6.90 4.40
C TRP A 237 -18.88 7.72 4.89
N GLN A 238 -19.16 7.73 6.20
CA GLN A 238 -20.22 8.58 6.79
C GLN A 238 -19.90 10.07 6.60
N ARG A 239 -18.67 10.50 6.88
CA ARG A 239 -18.23 11.89 6.67
C ARG A 239 -18.30 12.29 5.19
N LEU A 240 -17.89 11.41 4.29
CA LEU A 240 -18.00 11.65 2.86
C LEU A 240 -19.46 11.74 2.43
N GLY A 241 -20.30 10.81 2.89
CA GLY A 241 -21.74 10.80 2.63
C GLY A 241 -22.40 12.11 3.06
N ALA A 242 -22.13 12.58 4.28
CA ALA A 242 -22.67 13.84 4.78
C ALA A 242 -22.27 15.06 3.92
N LYS A 243 -21.07 15.06 3.33
CA LYS A 243 -20.60 16.13 2.43
C LYS A 243 -21.21 16.04 1.04
N VAL A 244 -21.47 14.84 0.54
CA VAL A 244 -21.99 14.59 -0.82
C VAL A 244 -23.52 14.62 -0.86
N GLU A 245 -24.19 14.44 0.28
CA GLU A 245 -25.66 14.51 0.41
C GLU A 245 -26.30 15.74 -0.27
N PRO A 246 -25.84 16.99 -0.05
CA PRO A 246 -26.42 18.15 -0.74
C PRO A 246 -26.27 18.06 -2.27
N LEU A 247 -25.20 17.46 -2.77
CA LEU A 247 -25.00 17.25 -4.22
C LEU A 247 -25.91 16.14 -4.76
N LEU A 248 -26.19 15.10 -3.97
CA LEU A 248 -27.12 14.02 -4.34
C LEU A 248 -28.58 14.48 -4.37
N CYS A 249 -28.92 15.51 -3.59
CA CYS A 249 -30.21 16.18 -3.69
C CYS A 249 -30.34 16.99 -4.99
N MET A 250 -29.24 17.57 -5.49
CA MET A 250 -29.22 18.32 -6.76
C MET A 250 -29.10 17.41 -8.00
N LEU A 251 -28.47 16.24 -7.87
CA LEU A 251 -28.20 15.30 -8.98
C LEU A 251 -28.71 13.88 -8.64
N PRO A 252 -30.04 13.63 -8.68
CA PRO A 252 -30.63 12.38 -8.20
C PRO A 252 -30.17 11.14 -8.99
N PHE A 253 -29.73 11.30 -10.24
CA PHE A 253 -29.20 10.19 -11.05
C PHE A 253 -27.91 9.56 -10.48
N LEU A 254 -27.20 10.28 -9.59
CA LEU A 254 -26.00 9.76 -8.92
C LEU A 254 -26.33 8.84 -7.74
N ARG A 255 -27.58 8.77 -7.29
CA ARG A 255 -27.99 7.91 -6.16
C ARG A 255 -27.87 6.42 -6.50
N THR A 256 -28.35 6.00 -7.67
CA THR A 256 -28.30 4.60 -8.12
C THR A 256 -26.88 4.03 -8.21
N PRO A 257 -25.90 4.67 -8.89
CA PRO A 257 -24.53 4.17 -8.91
C PRO A 257 -23.86 4.21 -7.53
N LEU A 258 -24.23 5.17 -6.67
CA LEU A 258 -23.73 5.25 -5.30
C LEU A 258 -24.26 4.10 -4.43
N GLU A 259 -25.53 3.72 -4.55
CA GLU A 259 -26.11 2.56 -3.87
C GLU A 259 -25.48 1.26 -4.33
N TRP A 260 -25.24 1.12 -5.63
CA TRP A 260 -24.50 -0.02 -6.18
C TRP A 260 -23.09 -0.11 -5.57
N LEU A 261 -22.38 1.02 -5.49
CA LEU A 261 -21.06 1.08 -4.84
C LEU A 261 -21.13 0.72 -3.36
N LYS A 262 -22.13 1.22 -2.61
CA LYS A 262 -22.34 0.85 -1.19
C LYS A 262 -22.56 -0.65 -1.04
N SER A 263 -23.35 -1.27 -1.91
CA SER A 263 -23.60 -2.72 -1.88
C SER A 263 -22.33 -3.55 -2.15
N TRP A 264 -21.39 -3.01 -2.92
CA TRP A 264 -20.09 -3.64 -3.21
C TRP A 264 -19.20 -3.75 -1.96
N PHE A 265 -19.31 -2.78 -1.05
CA PHE A 265 -18.56 -2.72 0.20
C PHE A 265 -19.25 -3.46 1.36
N GLN A 266 -20.54 -3.74 1.27
CA GLN A 266 -21.22 -4.51 2.30
C GLN A 266 -20.65 -5.95 2.35
N PRO A 267 -20.31 -6.47 3.53
CA PRO A 267 -19.95 -7.87 3.64
C PRO A 267 -21.16 -8.70 3.21
N LYS A 268 -21.00 -9.44 2.12
CA LYS A 268 -21.93 -10.51 1.75
C LYS A 268 -21.72 -11.65 2.74
N PHE A 269 -22.25 -11.50 3.95
CA PHE A 269 -22.43 -12.65 4.83
C PHE A 269 -23.41 -13.57 4.11
N GLY A 270 -22.93 -14.75 3.70
CA GLY A 270 -23.81 -15.82 3.26
C GLY A 270 -24.79 -16.14 4.38
N ARG A 271 -26.05 -16.32 4.00
CA ARG A 271 -26.95 -17.20 4.73
C ARG A 271 -26.38 -18.61 4.70
#